data_AF-A0A8T8WLN9-F1
#
_entry.id   AF-A0A8T8WLN9-F1
#
_cell.length_a   1.000
_cell.length_b   1.000
_cell.length_c   1.000
_cell.angle_alpha   90.00
_cell.angle_beta   90.00
_cell.angle_gamma   90.00
#
_symmetry.space_group_name_H-M   'P 1'
#
loop_
_entity.id
_entity.type
_entity.pdbx_description
1 polymer ?
#
loop_
_entity_poly.entity_id
_entity_poly.type
_entity_poly.pdbx_seq_one_letter_code
_entity_poly.pdbx_strand_id
1 'polypeptide(L)'
;MLIAATGAHGFAAHLHRAEEGDPDVDAVFHYVVAGGGTARVTVAARLAEHGFRVALVEAGDFYETAHPLAKIPGMAVVGIGANVDTATPVDWRFVAKSVPGANYRDIHYARGKCVGGSPDTGTMDRWAELVQDDSYTFDRVLPFFQRTPAFTPPDNAERPLNASAGYNPAAFAAGGPLQVSYPVDSVAFSSWMERAMYDIGFGETQDFNSGTLLGAQYCSLTIHPSDRTRCSSETAFGRIGDSMSKIRLYTKTMAKKILFDSARKAIGVVVRTGNATSTYTLRATREIIVSAGAFHSPQLLMVSGVGPADILGDQDIQQIVDLPGVGQNMWDHVMFGPTYRVAMQTLTSVPTNPAFFAQQVLKYTNEKRGLLTNPGGDYLAFEKIPEHLRRAFSDETSQHLSWFAPTWPEAEYISAALYTGDFADPFFSQPTDGAQYATILGTLVAPTSRGNITISSNDTDDLPIINPNWLATESDAQVCVAIYRRVREAFQAIAPIVDGDEYFPGSQFQTDEQLLDVIRNTVMTIYHAACTCKMGTSNDPMAVVDNRARVFGVSGLRVVDASAFPLLPPGHPQAVVFMLTRFALDMLAEKIAADIIGGSDE
;
A
#
# COMPACT_ATOMS: atom_id res chain seq x y z
N MET A 1 -27.04 15.07 8.98
CA MET A 1 -26.89 15.54 10.37
C MET A 1 -27.92 14.83 11.26
N LEU A 2 -27.70 13.55 11.57
CA LEU A 2 -28.32 12.80 12.68
C LEU A 2 -27.67 11.40 12.73
N ILE A 3 -26.50 11.30 13.34
CA ILE A 3 -25.99 10.05 13.93
C ILE A 3 -25.55 10.45 15.34
N ALA A 4 -26.52 10.42 16.25
CA ALA A 4 -26.29 10.66 17.66
C ALA A 4 -25.92 9.33 18.33
N ALA A 5 -24.76 9.36 18.98
CA ALA A 5 -24.27 8.50 20.04
C ALA A 5 -25.23 7.43 20.57
N THR A 6 -24.91 6.17 20.31
CA THR A 6 -25.02 5.08 21.30
C THR A 6 -23.91 4.07 21.03
N GLY A 7 -23.01 3.87 22.00
CA GLY A 7 -21.90 2.91 21.94
C GLY A 7 -20.48 3.47 21.86
N ALA A 8 -20.22 4.71 22.30
CA ALA A 8 -18.89 5.33 22.26
C ALA A 8 -18.04 5.13 23.55
N HIS A 9 -18.28 4.07 24.32
CA HIS A 9 -17.54 3.80 25.56
C HIS A 9 -16.90 2.42 25.48
N GLY A 10 -15.74 2.34 24.80
CA GLY A 10 -14.93 1.13 24.78
C GLY A 10 -13.80 1.06 23.75
N PHE A 11 -13.80 1.90 22.70
CA PHE A 11 -12.93 1.67 21.53
C PHE A 11 -11.83 2.72 21.29
N ALA A 12 -11.79 3.82 22.05
CA ALA A 12 -10.74 4.84 21.96
C ALA A 12 -9.47 4.50 22.79
N ALA A 13 -9.48 3.46 23.62
CA ALA A 13 -8.59 3.35 24.77
C ALA A 13 -7.18 2.74 24.53
N HIS A 14 -6.79 2.43 23.30
CA HIS A 14 -5.67 1.47 23.11
C HIS A 14 -4.31 2.11 22.79
N LEU A 15 -4.25 3.23 22.05
CA LEU A 15 -3.03 4.07 21.99
C LEU A 15 -2.97 5.15 23.10
N HIS A 16 -4.05 5.38 23.83
CA HIS A 16 -4.09 6.27 25.01
C HIS A 16 -3.18 5.82 26.18
N ARG A 17 -2.53 4.66 26.09
CA ARG A 17 -1.51 4.23 27.06
C ARG A 17 -0.08 4.60 26.67
N ALA A 18 0.18 4.95 25.41
CA ALA A 18 1.41 5.67 25.10
C ALA A 18 1.27 7.05 25.74
N GLU A 19 2.28 7.48 26.47
CA GLU A 19 2.27 8.84 26.99
C GLU A 19 2.50 9.81 25.81
N GLU A 20 1.67 10.84 25.75
CA GLU A 20 1.84 11.91 24.77
C GLU A 20 3.21 12.56 24.99
N GLY A 21 3.91 12.82 23.89
CA GLY A 21 5.15 13.58 23.93
C GLY A 21 4.88 15.02 24.39
N ASP A 22 5.87 15.64 25.03
CA ASP A 22 5.78 17.06 25.39
C ASP A 22 6.19 17.91 24.17
N PRO A 23 5.24 18.59 23.49
CA PRO A 23 5.58 19.42 22.35
C PRO A 23 6.43 20.61 22.79
N ASP A 24 7.23 21.15 21.87
CA ASP A 24 8.12 22.30 22.11
C ASP A 24 9.24 22.07 23.14
N VAL A 25 9.44 20.82 23.59
CA VAL A 25 10.51 20.45 24.53
C VAL A 25 11.48 19.47 23.90
N ASP A 26 12.77 19.84 23.90
CA ASP A 26 13.84 18.94 23.51
C ASP A 26 13.88 17.70 24.41
N ALA A 27 14.01 16.52 23.81
CA ALA A 27 14.00 15.26 24.54
C ALA A 27 14.97 14.23 23.96
N VAL A 28 15.35 13.25 24.78
CA VAL A 28 16.35 12.22 24.43
C VAL A 28 15.76 10.82 24.55
N PHE A 29 15.86 10.06 23.47
CA PHE A 29 15.37 8.70 23.35
C PHE A 29 16.48 7.74 22.95
N HIS A 30 16.22 6.44 23.12
CA HIS A 30 17.10 5.43 22.53
C HIS A 30 16.94 5.43 21.01
N TYR A 31 15.68 5.44 20.56
CA TYR A 31 15.32 5.47 19.15
C TYR A 31 14.31 6.59 18.87
N VAL A 32 14.42 7.19 17.69
CA VAL A 32 13.38 8.08 17.14
C VAL A 32 12.87 7.45 15.86
N VAL A 33 11.57 7.17 15.79
CA VAL A 33 10.88 6.65 14.61
C VAL A 33 10.12 7.80 13.97
N ALA A 34 10.55 8.24 12.78
CA ALA A 34 9.98 9.36 12.05
C ALA A 34 9.08 8.88 10.90
N GLY A 35 7.76 9.11 11.03
CA GLY A 35 6.79 8.80 9.98
C GLY A 35 5.67 7.85 10.42
N GLY A 36 4.51 8.04 9.77
CA GLY A 36 3.16 7.54 10.09
C GLY A 36 2.72 6.17 9.56
N GLY A 37 3.58 5.51 8.80
CA GLY A 37 3.19 4.40 7.94
C GLY A 37 2.84 3.09 8.65
N THR A 38 2.48 2.08 7.85
CA THR A 38 2.19 0.69 8.27
C THR A 38 3.32 0.07 9.11
N ALA A 39 4.58 0.42 8.84
CA ALA A 39 5.76 -0.09 9.54
C ALA A 39 5.94 0.47 10.96
N ARG A 40 5.57 1.73 11.21
CA ARG A 40 6.05 2.50 12.37
C ARG A 40 5.69 1.91 13.73
N VAL A 41 4.44 1.48 13.89
CA VAL A 41 3.90 1.09 15.21
C VAL A 41 4.53 -0.24 15.57
N THR A 42 4.67 -1.13 14.58
CA THR A 42 5.41 -2.39 14.70
C THR A 42 6.86 -2.16 15.12
N VAL A 43 7.58 -1.21 14.51
CA VAL A 43 8.96 -0.88 14.90
C VAL A 43 9.02 -0.39 16.35
N ALA A 44 8.25 0.64 16.67
CA ALA A 44 8.26 1.25 18.00
C ALA A 44 7.84 0.25 19.09
N ALA A 45 6.82 -0.57 18.81
CA ALA A 45 6.33 -1.64 19.66
C ALA A 45 7.44 -2.61 20.08
N ARG A 46 8.13 -3.18 19.10
CA ARG A 46 9.15 -4.20 19.35
C ARG A 46 10.36 -3.63 20.07
N LEU A 47 10.78 -2.42 19.71
CA LEU A 47 11.85 -1.72 20.45
C LEU A 47 11.44 -1.49 21.92
N ALA A 48 10.19 -1.10 22.17
CA ALA A 48 9.68 -0.91 23.53
C ALA A 48 9.57 -2.24 24.32
N GLU A 49 9.19 -3.35 23.67
CA GLU A 49 9.20 -4.70 24.25
C GLU A 49 10.62 -5.13 24.68
N HIS A 50 11.66 -4.76 23.91
CA HIS A 50 13.06 -4.94 24.30
C HIS A 50 13.57 -3.90 25.31
N GLY A 51 12.68 -3.03 25.76
CA GLY A 51 12.90 -2.13 26.87
C GLY A 51 13.50 -0.77 26.52
N PHE A 52 13.59 -0.43 25.23
CA PHE A 52 14.05 0.87 24.77
C PHE A 52 12.98 1.95 24.92
N ARG A 53 13.44 3.20 25.00
CA ARG A 53 12.59 4.39 25.02
C ARG A 53 12.53 4.91 23.60
N VAL A 54 11.33 5.10 23.07
CA VAL A 54 11.11 5.40 21.67
C VAL A 54 10.26 6.66 21.54
N ALA A 55 10.71 7.62 20.76
CA ALA A 55 9.84 8.67 20.24
C ALA A 55 9.22 8.20 18.93
N LEU A 56 7.90 8.23 18.84
CA LEU A 56 7.16 7.93 17.62
C LEU A 56 6.56 9.24 17.08
N VAL A 57 7.10 9.73 15.96
CA VAL A 57 6.73 11.01 15.36
C VAL A 57 5.77 10.79 14.20
N GLU A 58 4.64 11.50 14.23
CA GLU A 58 3.58 11.37 13.25
C GLU A 58 2.98 12.71 12.87
N ALA A 59 2.97 13.03 11.57
CA ALA A 59 2.39 14.28 11.08
C ALA A 59 0.86 14.31 11.17
N GLY A 60 0.20 13.14 11.10
CA GLY A 60 -1.24 12.99 11.22
C GLY A 60 -1.76 12.86 12.66
N ASP A 61 -3.07 12.64 12.77
CA ASP A 61 -3.74 12.24 14.01
C ASP A 61 -4.15 10.75 13.92
N PHE A 62 -4.83 10.23 14.95
CA PHE A 62 -5.47 8.92 14.92
C PHE A 62 -6.49 8.85 13.78
N TYR A 63 -6.11 8.11 12.74
CA TYR A 63 -6.75 8.14 11.42
C TYR A 63 -8.23 7.77 11.52
N GLU A 64 -8.53 6.72 12.27
CA GLU A 64 -9.89 6.20 12.39
C GLU A 64 -10.76 7.01 13.39
N THR A 65 -10.15 7.90 14.16
CA THR A 65 -10.86 8.88 15.00
C THR A 65 -11.16 10.14 14.21
N ALA A 66 -10.19 10.64 13.43
CA ALA A 66 -10.34 11.80 12.57
C ALA A 66 -11.25 11.52 11.35
N HIS A 67 -11.26 10.28 10.86
CA HIS A 67 -12.14 9.83 9.77
C HIS A 67 -12.83 8.49 10.11
N PRO A 68 -13.93 8.50 10.90
CA PRO A 68 -14.59 7.27 11.38
C PRO A 68 -15.12 6.34 10.29
N LEU A 69 -15.45 6.89 9.11
CA LEU A 69 -15.88 6.07 7.97
C LEU A 69 -14.81 5.06 7.55
N ALA A 70 -13.53 5.37 7.78
CA ALA A 70 -12.45 4.47 7.43
C ALA A 70 -12.45 3.14 8.22
N LYS A 71 -13.13 3.09 9.37
CA LYS A 71 -13.34 1.85 10.14
C LYS A 71 -14.26 0.88 9.44
N ILE A 72 -15.15 1.36 8.58
CA ILE A 72 -16.16 0.57 7.90
C ILE A 72 -15.56 0.13 6.55
N PRO A 73 -15.32 -1.18 6.32
CA PRO A 73 -14.64 -1.64 5.12
C PRO A 73 -15.26 -1.13 3.83
N GLY A 74 -16.58 -1.22 3.64
CA GLY A 74 -17.24 -0.76 2.41
C GLY A 74 -17.29 0.76 2.22
N MET A 75 -16.82 1.54 3.20
CA MET A 75 -16.66 2.99 3.10
C MET A 75 -15.19 3.40 2.87
N ALA A 76 -14.27 2.43 2.76
CA ALA A 76 -12.84 2.65 2.53
C ALA A 76 -12.52 3.55 1.34
N VAL A 77 -13.34 3.45 0.29
CA VAL A 77 -13.15 4.09 -1.01
C VAL A 77 -13.66 5.54 -1.04
N VAL A 78 -14.28 6.03 0.05
CA VAL A 78 -14.76 7.40 0.12
C VAL A 78 -13.58 8.37 0.23
N GLY A 79 -13.54 9.33 -0.69
CA GLY A 79 -12.46 10.31 -0.80
C GLY A 79 -11.16 9.75 -1.36
N ILE A 80 -11.23 8.60 -2.03
CA ILE A 80 -10.18 8.02 -2.85
C ILE A 80 -10.61 8.19 -4.31
N GLY A 81 -9.77 8.82 -5.14
CA GLY A 81 -10.05 9.10 -6.55
C GLY A 81 -9.00 10.04 -7.14
N ALA A 82 -9.03 10.24 -8.45
CA ALA A 82 -8.11 11.09 -9.19
C ALA A 82 -8.34 12.59 -8.93
N ASN A 83 -9.54 12.98 -8.45
CA ASN A 83 -9.83 14.35 -8.07
C ASN A 83 -9.44 14.63 -6.61
N VAL A 84 -8.47 15.53 -6.40
CA VAL A 84 -7.97 15.92 -5.07
C VAL A 84 -9.04 16.62 -4.21
N ASP A 85 -10.07 17.21 -4.81
CA ASP A 85 -11.14 17.87 -4.07
C ASP A 85 -12.04 16.88 -3.31
N THR A 86 -11.96 15.60 -3.66
CA THR A 86 -12.64 14.51 -2.94
C THR A 86 -11.86 14.06 -1.70
N ALA A 87 -10.59 14.44 -1.58
CA ALA A 87 -9.69 13.92 -0.56
C ALA A 87 -10.17 14.25 0.85
N THR A 88 -10.04 13.26 1.73
CA THR A 88 -10.47 13.38 3.13
C THR A 88 -9.50 14.22 3.98
N PRO A 89 -9.88 14.70 5.17
CA PRO A 89 -8.99 15.47 6.04
C PRO A 89 -7.76 14.72 6.55
N VAL A 90 -7.72 13.40 6.37
CA VAL A 90 -6.64 12.51 6.79
C VAL A 90 -5.73 12.10 5.63
N ASP A 91 -5.96 12.67 4.45
CA ASP A 91 -5.12 12.49 3.26
C ASP A 91 -4.07 13.60 3.16
N TRP A 92 -2.91 13.25 2.63
CA TRP A 92 -1.85 14.19 2.27
C TRP A 92 -2.18 15.04 1.05
N ARG A 93 -3.22 14.66 0.28
CA ARG A 93 -3.66 15.39 -0.92
C ARG A 93 -2.57 15.54 -1.97
N PHE A 94 -1.70 14.54 -2.09
CA PHE A 94 -0.64 14.53 -3.10
C PHE A 94 -1.23 14.59 -4.50
N VAL A 95 -0.63 15.39 -5.38
CA VAL A 95 -1.02 15.45 -6.80
C VAL A 95 0.22 15.21 -7.65
N ALA A 96 0.21 14.12 -8.41
CA ALA A 96 1.13 13.95 -9.53
C ALA A 96 0.61 14.81 -10.68
N LYS A 97 1.33 15.88 -11.00
CA LYS A 97 0.88 16.87 -11.99
C LYS A 97 1.27 16.48 -13.40
N SER A 98 0.37 16.72 -14.36
CA SER A 98 0.63 16.57 -15.80
C SER A 98 1.28 15.24 -16.18
N VAL A 99 0.76 14.11 -15.69
CA VAL A 99 1.39 12.78 -15.87
C VAL A 99 1.31 12.35 -17.35
N PRO A 100 2.43 12.26 -18.10
CA PRO A 100 2.37 12.06 -19.55
C PRO A 100 1.67 10.76 -19.97
N GLY A 101 1.96 9.64 -19.29
CA GLY A 101 1.27 8.38 -19.53
C GLY A 101 -0.16 8.28 -18.99
N ALA A 102 -0.68 9.35 -18.39
CA ALA A 102 -2.09 9.50 -18.06
C ALA A 102 -2.74 10.62 -18.90
N ASN A 103 -2.24 10.85 -20.12
CA ASN A 103 -2.66 11.93 -21.01
C ASN A 103 -2.60 13.32 -20.34
N TYR A 104 -1.54 13.57 -19.58
CA TYR A 104 -1.27 14.81 -18.87
C TYR A 104 -2.35 15.20 -17.85
N ARG A 105 -3.12 14.23 -17.34
CA ARG A 105 -4.02 14.46 -16.21
C ARG A 105 -3.22 14.73 -14.94
N ASP A 106 -3.78 15.60 -14.11
CA ASP A 106 -3.40 15.71 -12.71
C ASP A 106 -4.07 14.57 -11.96
N ILE A 107 -3.28 13.77 -11.26
CA ILE A 107 -3.76 12.59 -10.55
C ILE A 107 -3.53 12.78 -9.06
N HIS A 108 -4.63 12.86 -8.31
CA HIS A 108 -4.59 12.77 -6.87
C HIS A 108 -4.11 11.38 -6.43
N TYR A 109 -2.99 11.34 -5.72
CA TYR A 109 -2.40 10.12 -5.18
C TYR A 109 -2.74 10.01 -3.70
N ALA A 110 -3.96 9.53 -3.44
CA ALA A 110 -4.45 9.35 -2.07
C ALA A 110 -3.45 8.55 -1.22
N ARG A 111 -3.13 9.05 -0.03
CA ARG A 111 -2.24 8.39 0.92
C ARG A 111 -2.92 8.23 2.27
N GLY A 112 -3.80 7.22 2.30
CA GLY A 112 -4.39 6.61 3.49
C GLY A 112 -4.30 5.08 3.41
N LYS A 113 -4.19 4.41 4.56
CA LYS A 113 -3.83 2.98 4.71
C LYS A 113 -4.78 2.02 3.98
N CYS A 114 -4.27 1.13 3.12
CA CYS A 114 -5.03 -0.02 2.61
C CYS A 114 -4.19 -1.28 2.29
N VAL A 115 -4.91 -2.36 2.00
CA VAL A 115 -4.62 -3.82 2.15
C VAL A 115 -3.62 -4.41 1.14
N GLY A 116 -2.96 -5.53 1.50
CA GLY A 116 -2.20 -6.35 0.57
C GLY A 116 -1.87 -7.80 0.93
N GLY A 117 -1.69 -8.61 -0.13
CA GLY A 117 -1.27 -10.01 -0.13
C GLY A 117 0.25 -10.21 -0.03
N SER A 118 0.71 -11.43 -0.31
CA SER A 118 2.12 -11.84 -0.15
C SER A 118 2.84 -11.95 -1.50
N PRO A 119 4.16 -11.68 -1.58
CA PRO A 119 4.93 -11.84 -2.81
C PRO A 119 5.08 -13.32 -3.17
N ASP A 120 5.29 -13.64 -4.44
CA ASP A 120 5.60 -15.01 -4.88
C ASP A 120 7.09 -15.38 -4.69
N THR A 121 7.38 -16.68 -4.77
CA THR A 121 8.73 -17.21 -4.53
C THR A 121 9.77 -16.61 -5.47
N GLY A 122 9.49 -16.56 -6.78
CA GLY A 122 10.42 -16.04 -7.78
C GLY A 122 10.72 -14.55 -7.59
N THR A 123 9.76 -13.77 -7.09
CA THR A 123 10.00 -12.38 -6.71
C THR A 123 10.97 -12.24 -5.54
N MET A 124 10.82 -13.05 -4.50
CA MET A 124 11.71 -12.99 -3.34
C MET A 124 13.12 -13.50 -3.65
N ASP A 125 13.23 -14.48 -4.55
CA ASP A 125 14.54 -14.89 -5.08
C ASP A 125 15.19 -13.73 -5.85
N ARG A 126 14.42 -13.01 -6.67
CA ARG A 126 14.92 -11.82 -7.37
C ARG A 126 15.33 -10.70 -6.40
N TRP A 127 14.58 -10.53 -5.31
CA TRP A 127 14.96 -9.60 -4.24
C TRP A 127 16.30 -10.00 -3.63
N ALA A 128 16.45 -11.26 -3.21
CA ALA A 128 17.67 -11.80 -2.62
C ALA A 128 18.89 -11.62 -3.55
N GLU A 129 18.73 -11.87 -4.85
CA GLU A 129 19.75 -11.63 -5.86
C GLU A 129 20.18 -10.16 -5.94
N LEU A 130 19.22 -9.22 -5.98
CA LEU A 130 19.49 -7.79 -6.10
C LEU A 130 20.25 -7.23 -4.90
N VAL A 131 19.97 -7.75 -3.70
CA VAL A 131 20.60 -7.32 -2.45
C VAL A 131 21.77 -8.20 -2.04
N GLN A 132 22.02 -9.28 -2.78
CA GLN A 132 23.03 -10.33 -2.51
C GLN A 132 22.93 -10.90 -1.09
N ASP A 133 21.71 -11.25 -0.69
CA ASP A 133 21.45 -11.84 0.63
C ASP A 133 20.30 -12.86 0.58
N ASP A 134 20.68 -14.14 0.67
CA ASP A 134 19.76 -15.28 0.63
C ASP A 134 18.76 -15.28 1.80
N SER A 135 18.97 -14.48 2.85
CA SER A 135 18.00 -14.32 3.92
C SER A 135 16.67 -13.72 3.44
N TYR A 136 16.65 -13.11 2.26
CA TYR A 136 15.46 -12.57 1.61
C TYR A 136 14.72 -13.58 0.72
N THR A 137 15.24 -14.79 0.51
CA THR A 137 14.53 -15.84 -0.24
C THR A 137 13.20 -16.18 0.44
N PHE A 138 12.20 -16.62 -0.33
CA PHE A 138 10.82 -16.78 0.16
C PHE A 138 10.73 -17.65 1.41
N ASP A 139 11.40 -18.81 1.43
CA ASP A 139 11.39 -19.73 2.57
C ASP A 139 11.96 -19.09 3.85
N ARG A 140 12.92 -18.16 3.70
CA ARG A 140 13.54 -17.46 4.82
C ARG A 140 12.66 -16.32 5.35
N VAL A 141 11.91 -15.65 4.46
CA VAL A 141 11.01 -14.56 4.85
C VAL A 141 9.59 -15.01 5.21
N LEU A 142 9.17 -16.21 4.77
CA LEU A 142 7.84 -16.78 5.04
C LEU A 142 7.47 -16.78 6.54
N PRO A 143 8.37 -17.12 7.49
CA PRO A 143 8.06 -17.02 8.91
C PRO A 143 7.69 -15.59 9.36
N PHE A 144 8.21 -14.55 8.71
CA PHE A 144 7.90 -13.16 9.03
C PHE A 144 6.52 -12.75 8.50
N PHE A 145 6.15 -13.24 7.31
CA PHE A 145 4.79 -13.14 6.79
C PHE A 145 3.79 -13.85 7.72
N GLN A 146 4.06 -15.11 8.06
CA GLN A 146 3.20 -15.96 8.89
C GLN A 146 2.94 -15.41 10.30
N ARG A 147 3.93 -14.75 10.93
CA ARG A 147 3.84 -14.23 12.31
C ARG A 147 3.13 -12.87 12.43
N THR A 148 2.84 -12.21 11.32
CA THR A 148 2.17 -10.90 11.32
C THR A 148 0.66 -11.00 11.56
N PRO A 149 -0.08 -11.86 10.84
CA PRO A 149 -1.53 -11.97 11.01
C PRO A 149 -1.93 -12.78 12.24
N ALA A 150 -3.02 -12.37 12.89
CA ALA A 150 -3.97 -13.28 13.54
C ALA A 150 -5.02 -13.65 12.49
N PHE A 151 -4.80 -14.79 11.85
CA PHE A 151 -5.66 -15.26 10.77
C PHE A 151 -6.93 -15.94 11.30
N THR A 152 -8.08 -15.59 10.72
CA THR A 152 -9.34 -16.29 10.90
C THR A 152 -9.78 -16.87 9.55
N PRO A 153 -9.91 -18.21 9.43
CA PRO A 153 -10.39 -18.86 8.22
C PRO A 153 -11.74 -18.34 7.73
N PRO A 154 -12.02 -18.42 6.42
CA PRO A 154 -13.35 -18.11 5.90
C PRO A 154 -14.38 -19.08 6.48
N ASP A 155 -15.51 -18.55 6.96
CA ASP A 155 -16.67 -19.36 7.30
C ASP A 155 -17.55 -19.52 6.07
N ASN A 156 -17.30 -20.57 5.29
CA ASN A 156 -18.03 -20.83 4.06
C ASN A 156 -19.50 -21.24 4.31
N ALA A 157 -19.91 -21.56 5.54
CA ALA A 157 -21.32 -21.78 5.86
C ALA A 157 -22.11 -20.46 5.97
N GLU A 158 -21.43 -19.36 6.33
CA GLU A 158 -22.01 -18.02 6.45
C GLU A 158 -21.91 -17.19 5.16
N ARG A 159 -21.01 -17.58 4.25
CA ARG A 159 -20.82 -16.94 2.92
C ARG A 159 -21.85 -17.45 1.90
N PRO A 160 -22.15 -16.68 0.84
CA PRO A 160 -22.96 -17.18 -0.27
C PRO A 160 -22.38 -18.48 -0.86
N LEU A 161 -23.24 -19.43 -1.21
CA LEU A 161 -22.83 -20.76 -1.71
C LEU A 161 -21.88 -20.70 -2.92
N ASN A 162 -22.08 -19.71 -3.79
CA ASN A 162 -21.27 -19.44 -4.98
C ASN A 162 -20.10 -18.46 -4.72
N ALA A 163 -19.73 -18.25 -3.46
CA ALA A 163 -18.62 -17.39 -3.06
C ALA A 163 -17.76 -18.05 -2.00
N SER A 164 -17.62 -19.38 -2.08
CA SER A 164 -16.73 -20.12 -1.17
C SER A 164 -15.29 -19.68 -1.37
N ALA A 165 -14.58 -19.41 -0.28
CA ALA A 165 -13.18 -19.01 -0.33
C ALA A 165 -12.26 -20.16 0.08
N GLY A 166 -11.22 -20.40 -0.72
CA GLY A 166 -10.08 -21.25 -0.37
C GLY A 166 -9.09 -20.54 0.55
N TYR A 167 -8.29 -21.32 1.28
CA TYR A 167 -7.10 -20.85 1.99
C TYR A 167 -6.11 -22.00 2.25
N ASN A 168 -4.83 -21.68 2.46
CA ASN A 168 -3.84 -22.62 2.97
C ASN A 168 -3.51 -22.30 4.44
N PRO A 169 -3.86 -23.18 5.41
CA PRO A 169 -3.50 -22.98 6.81
C PRO A 169 -2.00 -22.81 7.04
N ALA A 170 -1.14 -23.42 6.22
CA ALA A 170 0.31 -23.33 6.36
C ALA A 170 0.87 -21.93 6.03
N ALA A 171 0.11 -21.07 5.36
CA ALA A 171 0.51 -19.69 5.09
C ALA A 171 0.40 -18.77 6.33
N PHE A 172 -0.17 -19.26 7.44
CA PHE A 172 -0.45 -18.48 8.63
C PHE A 172 0.11 -19.17 9.89
N ALA A 173 0.74 -18.39 10.78
CA ALA A 173 1.07 -18.85 12.12
C ALA A 173 0.07 -18.29 13.15
N ALA A 174 0.00 -18.89 14.33
CA ALA A 174 -0.83 -18.39 15.42
C ALA A 174 -0.22 -17.11 16.04
N GLY A 175 -1.07 -16.11 16.31
CA GLY A 175 -0.76 -15.09 17.33
C GLY A 175 -0.16 -13.76 16.86
N GLY A 176 -0.41 -13.32 15.62
CA GLY A 176 -0.09 -11.96 15.19
C GLY A 176 -1.11 -10.90 15.65
N PRO A 177 -0.75 -9.60 15.74
CA PRO A 177 -1.69 -8.56 16.14
C PRO A 177 -2.65 -8.12 15.03
N LEU A 178 -2.26 -8.28 13.76
CA LEU A 178 -3.05 -7.84 12.60
C LEU A 178 -4.16 -8.84 12.32
N GLN A 179 -5.43 -8.46 12.50
CA GLN A 179 -6.53 -9.37 12.15
C GLN A 179 -6.63 -9.50 10.64
N VAL A 180 -6.57 -10.74 10.16
CA VAL A 180 -6.77 -11.08 8.75
C VAL A 180 -7.88 -12.11 8.66
N SER A 181 -8.91 -11.80 7.88
CA SER A 181 -10.08 -12.65 7.69
C SER A 181 -10.69 -12.41 6.32
N TYR A 182 -11.84 -13.02 6.07
CA TYR A 182 -12.63 -12.77 4.87
C TYR A 182 -13.88 -11.95 5.22
N PRO A 183 -14.40 -11.11 4.31
CA PRO A 183 -15.74 -10.58 4.42
C PRO A 183 -16.75 -11.72 4.53
N VAL A 184 -17.80 -11.57 5.33
CA VAL A 184 -18.86 -12.59 5.41
C VAL A 184 -19.75 -12.51 4.17
N ASP A 185 -20.08 -11.29 3.76
CA ASP A 185 -20.85 -11.06 2.54
C ASP A 185 -19.89 -10.70 1.41
N SER A 186 -19.77 -11.58 0.43
CA SER A 186 -19.08 -11.28 -0.82
C SER A 186 -19.92 -10.32 -1.67
N VAL A 187 -19.25 -9.61 -2.58
CA VAL A 187 -19.97 -8.83 -3.58
C VAL A 187 -20.45 -9.79 -4.68
N ALA A 188 -21.73 -9.70 -5.07
CA ALA A 188 -22.33 -10.65 -6.02
C ALA A 188 -21.58 -10.74 -7.36
N PHE A 189 -21.04 -9.61 -7.83
CA PHE A 189 -20.24 -9.56 -9.06
C PHE A 189 -18.98 -10.43 -8.99
N SER A 190 -18.38 -10.63 -7.81
CA SER A 190 -17.15 -11.38 -7.62
C SER A 190 -17.33 -12.86 -7.99
N SER A 191 -18.48 -13.48 -7.69
CA SER A 191 -18.83 -14.84 -8.13
C SER A 191 -19.00 -14.94 -9.65
N TRP A 192 -19.43 -13.86 -10.31
CA TRP A 192 -19.52 -13.82 -11.76
C TRP A 192 -18.14 -13.63 -12.39
N MET A 193 -17.30 -12.77 -11.83
CA MET A 193 -15.92 -12.65 -12.23
C MET A 193 -15.17 -13.99 -12.08
N GLU A 194 -15.37 -14.72 -11.00
CA GLU A 194 -14.83 -16.08 -10.83
C GLU A 194 -15.15 -16.98 -12.03
N ARG A 195 -16.44 -17.08 -12.37
CA ARG A 195 -16.90 -17.85 -13.53
C ARG A 195 -16.27 -17.34 -14.83
N ALA A 196 -16.22 -16.02 -15.03
CA ALA A 196 -15.61 -15.41 -16.20
C ALA A 196 -14.15 -15.87 -16.36
N MET A 197 -13.39 -15.80 -15.27
CA MET A 197 -11.97 -16.18 -15.26
C MET A 197 -11.79 -17.66 -15.61
N TYR A 198 -12.62 -18.56 -15.06
CA TYR A 198 -12.55 -19.98 -15.43
C TYR A 198 -12.93 -20.24 -16.89
N ASP A 199 -13.99 -19.61 -17.38
CA ASP A 199 -14.44 -19.77 -18.77
C ASP A 199 -13.39 -19.29 -19.79
N ILE A 200 -12.55 -18.32 -19.41
CA ILE A 200 -11.44 -17.83 -20.25
C ILE A 200 -10.08 -18.50 -19.94
N GLY A 201 -10.07 -19.56 -19.11
CA GLY A 201 -8.93 -20.47 -18.94
C GLY A 201 -8.04 -20.23 -17.72
N PHE A 202 -8.45 -19.44 -16.73
CA PHE A 202 -7.73 -19.35 -15.46
C PHE A 202 -7.86 -20.66 -14.67
N GLY A 203 -6.77 -21.06 -14.01
CA GLY A 203 -6.80 -22.10 -13.01
C GLY A 203 -7.28 -21.60 -11.65
N GLU A 204 -7.80 -22.51 -10.83
CA GLU A 204 -7.99 -22.26 -9.41
C GLU A 204 -6.63 -22.15 -8.70
N THR A 205 -6.51 -21.19 -7.78
CA THR A 205 -5.45 -21.20 -6.78
C THR A 205 -6.06 -21.37 -5.39
N GLN A 206 -5.36 -22.07 -4.50
CA GLN A 206 -5.84 -22.29 -3.13
C GLN A 206 -5.77 -21.01 -2.30
N ASP A 207 -4.72 -20.19 -2.49
CA ASP A 207 -4.51 -18.91 -1.84
C ASP A 207 -3.55 -18.01 -2.64
N PHE A 208 -3.25 -16.83 -2.09
CA PHE A 208 -2.22 -15.90 -2.58
C PHE A 208 -1.14 -15.63 -1.53
N ASN A 209 -0.99 -16.54 -0.56
CA ASN A 209 -0.14 -16.34 0.62
C ASN A 209 0.98 -17.40 0.75
N SER A 210 0.95 -18.43 -0.11
CA SER A 210 1.87 -19.57 -0.07
C SER A 210 3.03 -19.49 -1.08
N GLY A 211 3.31 -18.30 -1.65
CA GLY A 211 4.43 -18.10 -2.57
C GLY A 211 4.09 -18.33 -4.05
N THR A 212 2.81 -18.44 -4.40
CA THR A 212 2.34 -18.46 -5.78
C THR A 212 1.14 -17.53 -5.92
N LEU A 213 1.11 -16.72 -6.99
CA LEU A 213 0.01 -15.81 -7.27
C LEU A 213 -0.88 -16.25 -8.44
N LEU A 214 -0.31 -16.96 -9.43
CA LEU A 214 -1.02 -17.35 -10.66
C LEU A 214 -2.29 -18.15 -10.36
N GLY A 215 -3.40 -17.74 -10.96
CA GLY A 215 -4.74 -18.31 -10.74
C GLY A 215 -5.73 -17.27 -10.23
N ALA A 216 -6.93 -17.71 -9.86
CA ALA A 216 -8.00 -16.84 -9.40
C ALA A 216 -8.70 -17.40 -8.15
N GLN A 217 -9.00 -16.54 -7.18
CA GLN A 217 -9.57 -16.92 -5.87
C GLN A 217 -10.08 -15.69 -5.08
N TYR A 218 -10.96 -15.91 -4.11
CA TYR A 218 -11.27 -14.91 -3.08
C TYR A 218 -10.05 -14.64 -2.19
N CYS A 219 -9.79 -13.36 -1.85
CA CYS A 219 -8.62 -12.97 -1.08
C CYS A 219 -8.96 -12.66 0.39
N SER A 220 -7.98 -12.86 1.27
CA SER A 220 -8.05 -12.46 2.67
C SER A 220 -7.77 -10.96 2.82
N LEU A 221 -8.48 -10.30 3.74
CA LEU A 221 -8.41 -8.86 3.98
C LEU A 221 -8.13 -8.56 5.46
N THR A 222 -7.65 -7.35 5.77
CA THR A 222 -7.42 -6.94 7.16
C THR A 222 -8.69 -6.43 7.83
N ILE A 223 -9.52 -7.37 8.28
CA ILE A 223 -10.82 -7.13 8.89
C ILE A 223 -10.86 -7.84 10.24
N HIS A 224 -11.43 -7.18 11.25
CA HIS A 224 -11.74 -7.82 12.52
C HIS A 224 -12.87 -8.84 12.32
N PRO A 225 -12.66 -10.13 12.59
CA PRO A 225 -13.71 -11.14 12.41
C PRO A 225 -14.88 -10.97 13.40
N SER A 226 -14.66 -10.31 14.54
CA SER A 226 -15.67 -10.16 15.58
C SER A 226 -16.69 -9.05 15.30
N ASP A 227 -16.24 -7.89 14.82
CA ASP A 227 -17.07 -6.69 14.67
C ASP A 227 -17.13 -6.13 13.24
N ARG A 228 -16.40 -6.76 12.32
CA ARG A 228 -16.31 -6.46 10.88
C ARG A 228 -15.77 -5.07 10.56
N THR A 229 -15.06 -4.46 11.51
CA THR A 229 -14.31 -3.23 11.27
C THR A 229 -12.97 -3.50 10.61
N ARG A 230 -12.40 -2.50 9.94
CA ARG A 230 -11.02 -2.56 9.45
C ARG A 230 -10.04 -2.82 10.59
N CYS A 231 -9.07 -3.72 10.37
CA CYS A 231 -7.88 -3.83 11.21
C CYS A 231 -6.71 -3.08 10.54
N SER A 232 -6.38 -1.89 11.05
CA SER A 232 -5.25 -1.09 10.57
C SER A 232 -3.98 -1.37 11.41
N SER A 233 -2.81 -0.88 10.97
CA SER A 233 -1.59 -0.95 11.80
C SER A 233 -1.75 -0.26 13.16
N GLU A 234 -2.59 0.77 13.23
CA GLU A 234 -2.91 1.51 14.45
C GLU A 234 -3.73 0.65 15.42
N THR A 235 -4.79 -0.01 14.94
CA THR A 235 -5.64 -0.86 15.79
C THR A 235 -5.00 -2.20 16.14
N ALA A 236 -4.23 -2.77 15.21
CA ALA A 236 -3.51 -4.02 15.41
C ALA A 236 -2.42 -3.87 16.48
N PHE A 237 -1.53 -2.90 16.30
CA PHE A 237 -0.36 -2.74 17.16
C PHE A 237 -0.60 -1.75 18.31
N GLY A 238 -1.77 -1.12 18.42
CA GLY A 238 -2.13 -0.31 19.59
C GLY A 238 -2.35 -1.13 20.88
N ARG A 239 -2.26 -2.46 20.87
CA ARG A 239 -2.60 -3.33 22.02
C ARG A 239 -1.39 -3.86 22.81
N ILE A 240 -0.22 -3.22 22.76
CA ILE A 240 1.04 -3.73 23.35
C ILE A 240 1.14 -3.47 24.86
N GLY A 241 0.18 -3.97 25.64
CA GLY A 241 0.27 -4.12 27.10
C GLY A 241 0.97 -2.98 27.87
N ASP A 242 1.91 -3.34 28.75
CA ASP A 242 2.61 -2.40 29.64
C ASP A 242 3.82 -1.71 28.97
N SER A 243 4.33 -2.27 27.86
CA SER A 243 5.48 -1.71 27.12
C SER A 243 5.18 -0.37 26.46
N MET A 244 3.89 -0.02 26.27
CA MET A 244 3.45 1.29 25.78
C MET A 244 4.00 2.46 26.59
N SER A 245 4.26 2.28 27.89
CA SER A 245 4.87 3.30 28.76
C SER A 245 6.25 3.79 28.29
N LYS A 246 6.95 2.99 27.47
CA LYS A 246 8.26 3.35 26.92
C LYS A 246 8.19 4.05 25.57
N ILE A 247 6.99 4.20 25.01
CA ILE A 247 6.74 4.93 23.76
C ILE A 247 6.19 6.31 24.12
N ARG A 248 6.84 7.35 23.60
CA ARG A 248 6.29 8.71 23.57
C ARG A 248 5.76 8.99 22.18
N LEU A 249 4.46 9.21 22.08
CA LEU A 249 3.79 9.47 20.81
C LEU A 249 3.65 10.98 20.58
N TYR A 250 4.18 11.44 19.45
CA TYR A 250 4.08 12.82 18.98
C TYR A 250 3.18 12.84 17.75
N THR A 251 1.86 13.00 17.95
CA THR A 251 0.89 13.19 16.86
C THR A 251 0.90 14.63 16.34
N LYS A 252 0.32 14.86 15.16
CA LYS A 252 0.28 16.19 14.52
C LYS A 252 1.67 16.83 14.44
N THR A 253 2.73 16.03 14.40
CA THR A 253 4.11 16.44 14.53
C THR A 253 4.87 16.06 13.27
N MET A 254 5.24 17.07 12.49
CA MET A 254 5.99 16.90 11.25
C MET A 254 7.48 16.76 11.55
N ALA A 255 8.12 15.73 10.98
CA ALA A 255 9.58 15.65 10.93
C ALA A 255 10.12 16.64 9.89
N LYS A 256 10.98 17.55 10.32
CA LYS A 256 11.50 18.65 9.48
C LYS A 256 12.87 18.32 8.90
N LYS A 257 13.76 17.77 9.73
CA LYS A 257 15.16 17.53 9.35
C LYS A 257 15.83 16.53 10.29
N ILE A 258 16.71 15.69 9.76
CA ILE A 258 17.61 14.84 10.53
C ILE A 258 18.91 15.58 10.77
N LEU A 259 19.38 15.58 12.01
CA LEU A 259 20.64 16.20 12.43
C LEU A 259 21.76 15.17 12.43
N PHE A 260 22.92 15.56 11.91
CA PHE A 260 24.13 14.74 11.88
C PHE A 260 25.25 15.41 12.68
N ASP A 261 26.10 14.59 13.31
CA ASP A 261 27.36 15.07 13.89
C ASP A 261 28.48 15.17 12.84
N SER A 262 29.68 15.57 13.26
CA SER A 262 30.85 15.70 12.38
C SER A 262 31.31 14.37 11.77
N ALA A 263 30.94 13.23 12.36
CA ALA A 263 31.22 11.89 11.85
C ALA A 263 30.08 11.34 10.98
N ARG A 264 29.09 12.18 10.62
CA ARG A 264 27.89 11.80 9.86
C ARG A 264 27.05 10.74 10.56
N LYS A 265 27.05 10.71 11.89
CA LYS A 265 26.10 9.93 12.67
C LYS A 265 24.82 10.74 12.84
N ALA A 266 23.68 10.12 12.58
CA ALA A 266 22.37 10.72 12.84
C ALA A 266 22.12 10.77 14.35
N ILE A 267 21.84 11.96 14.90
CA ILE A 267 21.80 12.23 16.35
C ILE A 267 20.47 12.81 16.84
N GLY A 268 19.61 13.28 15.95
CA GLY A 268 18.27 13.72 16.30
C GLY A 268 17.42 14.11 15.11
N VAL A 269 16.14 14.32 15.36
CA VAL A 269 15.16 14.80 14.39
C VAL A 269 14.60 16.12 14.89
N VAL A 270 14.70 17.16 14.07
CA VAL A 270 13.98 18.43 14.27
C VAL A 270 12.53 18.19 13.88
N VAL A 271 11.62 18.56 14.75
CA VAL A 271 10.18 18.33 14.59
C VAL A 271 9.38 19.61 14.87
N ARG A 272 8.15 19.65 14.36
CA ARG A 272 7.21 20.77 14.53
C ARG A 272 5.81 20.22 14.79
N THR A 273 5.18 20.61 15.90
CA THR A 273 3.83 20.15 16.26
C THR A 273 2.75 21.15 15.85
N GLY A 274 1.68 20.67 15.24
CA GLY A 274 0.55 21.47 14.77
C GLY A 274 0.98 22.55 13.78
N ASN A 275 0.54 23.78 14.04
CA ASN A 275 0.94 24.98 13.28
C ASN A 275 1.88 25.87 14.10
N ALA A 276 2.57 25.30 15.10
CA ALA A 276 3.54 26.04 15.89
C ALA A 276 4.65 26.60 14.99
N THR A 277 5.12 27.81 15.31
CA THR A 277 6.25 28.46 14.63
C THR A 277 7.59 27.96 15.15
N SER A 278 7.64 27.47 16.38
CA SER A 278 8.81 26.84 17.00
C SER A 278 9.02 25.42 16.50
N THR A 279 10.28 25.02 16.41
CA THR A 279 10.69 23.63 16.25
C THR A 279 11.45 23.20 17.49
N TYR A 280 11.47 21.90 17.76
CA TYR A 280 12.22 21.29 18.85
C TYR A 280 12.89 19.99 18.37
N THR A 281 13.83 19.47 19.15
CA THR A 281 14.68 18.34 18.75
C THR A 281 14.42 17.11 19.59
N LEU A 282 14.14 16.00 18.92
CA LEU A 282 14.10 14.66 19.50
C LEU A 282 15.42 13.96 19.20
N ARG A 283 16.30 13.82 20.20
CA ARG A 283 17.61 13.18 20.05
C ARG A 283 17.52 11.67 20.18
N ALA A 284 18.33 10.96 19.39
CA ALA A 284 18.48 9.51 19.46
C ALA A 284 19.89 9.14 19.94
N THR A 285 19.99 8.30 20.96
CA THR A 285 21.29 7.79 21.44
C THR A 285 21.75 6.54 20.68
N ARG A 286 20.81 5.79 20.07
CA ARG A 286 21.10 4.62 19.22
C ARG A 286 20.90 4.95 17.75
N GLU A 287 19.67 4.89 17.25
CA GLU A 287 19.37 5.05 15.82
C GLU A 287 18.08 5.84 15.59
N ILE A 288 18.02 6.49 14.43
CA ILE A 288 16.82 7.09 13.86
C ILE A 288 16.29 6.15 12.77
N ILE A 289 14.99 5.89 12.78
CA ILE A 289 14.32 5.02 11.80
C ILE A 289 13.29 5.85 11.05
N VAL A 290 13.47 6.01 9.75
CA VAL A 290 12.53 6.70 8.87
C VAL A 290 11.52 5.67 8.35
N SER A 291 10.24 5.95 8.55
CA SER A 291 9.09 5.12 8.13
C SER A 291 7.97 6.00 7.57
N ALA A 292 8.33 6.99 6.75
CA ALA A 292 7.44 8.00 6.19
C ALA A 292 6.85 7.61 4.81
N GLY A 293 7.17 6.42 4.31
CA GLY A 293 6.65 5.86 3.06
C GLY A 293 7.36 6.38 1.81
N ALA A 294 6.94 5.89 0.64
CA ALA A 294 7.66 6.12 -0.62
C ALA A 294 7.76 7.59 -1.08
N PHE A 295 7.00 8.50 -0.48
CA PHE A 295 7.04 9.93 -0.85
C PHE A 295 7.82 10.76 0.16
N HIS A 296 7.52 10.62 1.45
CA HIS A 296 8.13 11.45 2.48
C HIS A 296 9.45 10.92 3.03
N SER A 297 9.75 9.61 2.91
CA SER A 297 11.06 9.09 3.28
C SER A 297 12.19 9.69 2.44
N PRO A 298 12.13 9.67 1.09
CA PRO A 298 13.15 10.34 0.27
C PRO A 298 13.15 11.86 0.47
N GLN A 299 12.00 12.51 0.65
CA GLN A 299 11.94 13.94 0.98
C GLN A 299 12.70 14.25 2.28
N LEU A 300 12.44 13.52 3.35
CA LEU A 300 13.09 13.74 4.65
C LEU A 300 14.61 13.51 4.54
N LEU A 301 15.07 12.53 3.76
CA LEU A 301 16.49 12.37 3.49
C LEU A 301 17.07 13.59 2.74
N MET A 302 16.42 14.03 1.66
CA MET A 302 16.89 15.15 0.84
C MET A 302 16.99 16.46 1.65
N VAL A 303 15.94 16.87 2.36
CA VAL A 303 15.97 18.09 3.22
C VAL A 303 17.02 18.00 4.35
N SER A 304 17.46 16.79 4.68
CA SER A 304 18.50 16.51 5.67
C SER A 304 19.92 16.46 5.07
N GLY A 305 20.07 16.73 3.77
CA GLY A 305 21.35 16.75 3.07
C GLY A 305 21.83 15.38 2.59
N VAL A 306 20.94 14.38 2.52
CA VAL A 306 21.24 13.04 2.02
C VAL A 306 20.43 12.81 0.74
N GLY A 307 21.08 12.89 -0.43
CA GLY A 307 20.41 12.78 -1.72
C GLY A 307 21.24 13.29 -2.90
N PRO A 308 20.63 13.46 -4.09
CA PRO A 308 21.34 13.86 -5.30
C PRO A 308 21.92 15.28 -5.19
N ALA A 309 23.22 15.42 -5.47
CA ALA A 309 23.95 16.69 -5.27
C ALA A 309 23.34 17.91 -5.98
N ASP A 310 22.84 17.73 -7.20
CA ASP A 310 22.19 18.75 -8.01
C ASP A 310 20.89 19.23 -7.37
N ILE A 311 20.01 18.29 -6.99
CA ILE A 311 18.72 18.59 -6.34
C ILE A 311 18.95 19.32 -5.01
N LEU A 312 19.94 18.88 -4.21
CA LEU A 312 20.25 19.53 -2.93
C LEU A 312 20.83 20.94 -3.14
N GLY A 313 21.69 21.11 -4.14
CA GLY A 313 22.28 22.40 -4.49
C GLY A 313 21.24 23.41 -4.94
N ASP A 314 20.27 23.00 -5.77
CA ASP A 314 19.18 23.84 -6.26
C ASP A 314 18.25 24.37 -5.14
N GLN A 315 18.27 23.72 -3.96
CA GLN A 315 17.45 24.07 -2.80
C GLN A 315 18.26 24.68 -1.64
N ASP A 316 19.54 25.05 -1.89
CA ASP A 316 20.47 25.58 -0.90
C ASP A 316 20.64 24.67 0.34
N ILE A 317 20.55 23.34 0.13
CA ILE A 317 20.72 22.35 1.20
C ILE A 317 22.19 21.95 1.29
N GLN A 318 22.78 22.10 2.47
CA GLN A 318 24.12 21.58 2.74
C GLN A 318 24.15 20.05 2.59
N GLN A 319 24.94 19.56 1.63
CA GLN A 319 25.11 18.13 1.41
C GLN A 319 25.93 17.47 2.53
N ILE A 320 25.39 16.37 3.07
CA ILE A 320 26.03 15.45 4.01
C ILE A 320 26.61 14.25 3.25
N VAL A 321 25.79 13.66 2.36
CA VAL A 321 26.17 12.55 1.47
C VAL A 321 25.49 12.73 0.12
N ASP A 322 26.27 12.56 -0.96
CA ASP A 322 25.73 12.40 -2.30
C ASP A 322 25.21 10.97 -2.49
N LEU A 323 23.89 10.82 -2.52
CA LEU A 323 23.21 9.56 -2.79
C LEU A 323 22.22 9.79 -3.95
N PRO A 324 22.64 9.62 -5.21
CA PRO A 324 21.80 9.94 -6.37
C PRO A 324 20.55 9.05 -6.48
N GLY A 325 20.53 7.91 -5.77
CA GLY A 325 19.35 7.03 -5.71
C GLY A 325 18.18 7.55 -4.88
N VAL A 326 18.38 8.53 -3.99
CA VAL A 326 17.29 9.03 -3.12
C VAL A 326 16.21 9.69 -3.97
N GLY A 327 14.98 9.20 -3.84
CA GLY A 327 13.83 9.66 -4.61
C GLY A 327 13.70 9.00 -5.98
N GLN A 328 14.70 8.26 -6.46
CA GLN A 328 14.69 7.65 -7.80
C GLN A 328 14.11 6.23 -7.79
N ASN A 329 13.94 5.63 -8.97
CA ASN A 329 13.49 4.25 -9.11
C ASN A 329 12.13 3.99 -8.44
N MET A 330 11.18 4.93 -8.55
CA MET A 330 9.82 4.70 -8.07
C MET A 330 9.18 3.60 -8.91
N TRP A 331 8.76 2.52 -8.25
CA TRP A 331 7.87 1.51 -8.82
C TRP A 331 6.45 1.79 -8.38
N ASP A 332 5.49 1.49 -9.25
CA ASP A 332 4.07 1.52 -8.92
C ASP A 332 3.28 0.56 -9.81
N HIS A 333 2.12 0.13 -9.33
CA HIS A 333 1.14 -0.59 -10.14
C HIS A 333 0.04 0.39 -10.56
N VAL A 334 -0.50 0.17 -11.75
CA VAL A 334 -1.60 0.99 -12.30
C VAL A 334 -2.79 0.11 -12.62
N MET A 335 -4.00 0.65 -12.45
CA MET A 335 -5.27 -0.02 -12.72
C MET A 335 -6.11 0.75 -13.73
N PHE A 336 -6.93 0.03 -14.50
CA PHE A 336 -7.86 0.55 -15.50
C PHE A 336 -8.86 -0.55 -15.90
N GLY A 337 -9.92 -0.22 -16.63
CA GLY A 337 -10.80 -1.23 -17.21
C GLY A 337 -12.12 -0.66 -17.72
N PRO A 338 -12.80 -1.37 -18.65
CA PRO A 338 -14.13 -1.02 -19.10
C PRO A 338 -15.17 -1.24 -18.00
N THR A 339 -16.23 -0.43 -18.01
CA THR A 339 -17.44 -0.65 -17.21
C THR A 339 -18.59 -1.15 -18.09
N TYR A 340 -19.34 -2.12 -17.57
CA TYR A 340 -20.59 -2.61 -18.15
C TYR A 340 -21.77 -2.35 -17.21
N ARG A 341 -22.97 -2.19 -17.78
CA ARG A 341 -24.20 -2.36 -17.02
C ARG A 341 -24.41 -3.84 -16.73
N VAL A 342 -24.89 -4.16 -15.54
CA VAL A 342 -25.15 -5.53 -15.11
C VAL A 342 -26.53 -5.69 -14.46
N ALA A 343 -27.19 -6.82 -14.71
CA ALA A 343 -28.51 -7.15 -14.21
C ALA A 343 -28.47 -7.78 -12.80
N MET A 344 -27.72 -7.17 -11.87
CA MET A 344 -27.61 -7.60 -10.48
C MET A 344 -27.36 -6.43 -9.54
N GLN A 345 -27.62 -6.62 -8.25
CA GLN A 345 -27.30 -5.63 -7.23
C GLN A 345 -25.78 -5.42 -7.12
N THR A 346 -25.31 -4.18 -7.24
CA THR A 346 -23.90 -3.82 -7.06
C THR A 346 -23.71 -2.70 -6.03
N LEU A 347 -22.46 -2.28 -5.80
CA LEU A 347 -22.14 -1.16 -4.90
C LEU A 347 -22.66 0.16 -5.44
N THR A 348 -23.01 0.28 -6.73
CA THR A 348 -23.64 1.46 -7.34
C THR A 348 -24.84 1.96 -6.53
N SER A 349 -25.64 1.06 -5.95
CA SER A 349 -26.82 1.46 -5.18
C SER A 349 -26.53 2.08 -3.82
N VAL A 350 -25.32 1.86 -3.27
CA VAL A 350 -24.92 2.42 -1.96
C VAL A 350 -24.95 3.97 -1.99
N PRO A 351 -24.31 4.64 -2.96
CA PRO A 351 -24.39 6.10 -3.08
C PRO A 351 -25.66 6.61 -3.79
N THR A 352 -26.32 5.82 -4.65
CA THR A 352 -27.42 6.31 -5.50
C THR A 352 -28.83 6.03 -4.97
N ASN A 353 -28.99 5.11 -4.02
CA ASN A 353 -30.29 4.73 -3.46
C ASN A 353 -30.31 4.89 -1.92
N PRO A 354 -30.89 5.98 -1.38
CA PRO A 354 -30.91 6.23 0.07
C PRO A 354 -31.59 5.14 0.89
N ALA A 355 -32.63 4.48 0.36
CA ALA A 355 -33.31 3.40 1.07
C ALA A 355 -32.42 2.15 1.15
N PHE A 356 -31.71 1.83 0.07
CA PHE A 356 -30.74 0.74 0.05
C PHE A 356 -29.55 1.05 0.97
N PHE A 357 -29.03 2.27 0.95
CA PHE A 357 -27.98 2.71 1.87
C PHE A 357 -28.39 2.52 3.33
N ALA A 358 -29.58 2.99 3.71
CA ALA A 358 -30.11 2.82 5.06
C ALA A 358 -30.25 1.34 5.44
N GLN A 359 -30.68 0.48 4.50
CA GLN A 359 -30.72 -0.97 4.71
C GLN A 359 -29.32 -1.56 4.97
N GLN A 360 -28.30 -1.17 4.19
CA GLN A 360 -26.94 -1.66 4.38
C GLN A 360 -26.33 -1.18 5.70
N VAL A 361 -26.63 0.05 6.12
CA VAL A 361 -26.24 0.56 7.44
C VAL A 361 -26.86 -0.28 8.56
N LEU A 362 -28.18 -0.55 8.49
CA LEU A 362 -28.86 -1.36 9.50
C LEU A 362 -28.31 -2.80 9.58
N LYS A 363 -28.05 -3.44 8.43
CA LYS A 363 -27.39 -4.76 8.40
C LYS A 363 -26.00 -4.72 9.02
N TYR A 364 -25.20 -3.70 8.71
CA TYR A 364 -23.86 -3.57 9.24
C TYR A 364 -23.86 -3.33 10.76
N THR A 365 -24.76 -2.47 11.27
CA THR A 365 -24.79 -2.14 12.70
C THR A 365 -25.39 -3.24 13.55
N ASN A 366 -26.47 -3.88 13.09
CA ASN A 366 -27.26 -4.81 13.91
C ASN A 366 -26.87 -6.27 13.72
N GLU A 367 -26.45 -6.64 12.51
CA GLU A 367 -26.22 -8.05 12.14
C GLU A 367 -24.75 -8.34 11.83
N LYS A 368 -23.91 -7.31 11.66
CA LYS A 368 -22.54 -7.46 11.14
C LYS A 368 -22.51 -8.12 9.76
N ARG A 369 -23.51 -7.77 8.94
CA ARG A 369 -23.74 -8.24 7.56
C ARG A 369 -23.88 -7.06 6.60
N GLY A 370 -24.02 -7.37 5.32
CA GLY A 370 -24.22 -6.43 4.24
C GLY A 370 -22.91 -5.97 3.58
N LEU A 371 -23.08 -5.23 2.48
CA LEU A 371 -22.00 -4.79 1.60
C LEU A 371 -20.97 -3.91 2.32
N LEU A 372 -21.35 -3.23 3.39
CA LEU A 372 -20.44 -2.39 4.17
C LEU A 372 -19.39 -3.18 4.96
N THR A 373 -19.55 -4.50 5.10
CA THR A 373 -18.51 -5.38 5.69
C THR A 373 -17.37 -5.69 4.72
N ASN A 374 -17.53 -5.34 3.44
CA ASN A 374 -16.63 -5.70 2.35
C ASN A 374 -16.11 -4.43 1.66
N PRO A 375 -14.79 -4.21 1.56
CA PRO A 375 -14.23 -3.02 0.92
C PRO A 375 -14.28 -3.05 -0.62
N GLY A 376 -14.79 -4.13 -1.23
CA GLY A 376 -14.61 -4.42 -2.66
C GLY A 376 -13.27 -5.11 -2.93
N GLY A 377 -13.04 -5.54 -4.17
CA GLY A 377 -11.81 -6.25 -4.55
C GLY A 377 -11.57 -7.54 -3.78
N ASP A 378 -12.65 -8.23 -3.39
CA ASP A 378 -12.60 -9.46 -2.58
C ASP A 378 -12.29 -10.72 -3.42
N TYR A 379 -12.31 -10.60 -4.75
CA TYR A 379 -11.85 -11.62 -5.68
C TYR A 379 -10.76 -11.07 -6.60
N LEU A 380 -9.66 -11.81 -6.68
CA LEU A 380 -8.48 -11.47 -7.47
C LEU A 380 -8.17 -12.59 -8.46
N ALA A 381 -7.56 -12.22 -9.58
CA ALA A 381 -6.96 -13.16 -10.51
C ALA A 381 -5.60 -12.63 -10.99
N PHE A 382 -4.61 -13.50 -11.08
CA PHE A 382 -3.28 -13.18 -11.60
C PHE A 382 -2.92 -14.12 -12.73
N GLU A 383 -2.35 -13.58 -13.81
CA GLU A 383 -1.83 -14.40 -14.91
C GLU A 383 -0.57 -13.80 -15.53
N LYS A 384 0.15 -14.66 -16.25
CA LYS A 384 0.98 -14.24 -17.37
C LYS A 384 0.05 -13.97 -18.56
N ILE A 385 0.30 -12.93 -19.33
CA ILE A 385 -0.54 -12.60 -20.50
C ILE A 385 -0.63 -13.84 -21.41
N PRO A 386 -1.84 -14.28 -21.82
CA PRO A 386 -1.98 -15.52 -22.59
C PRO A 386 -1.42 -15.38 -24.00
N GLU A 387 -0.95 -16.50 -24.56
CA GLU A 387 -0.19 -16.55 -25.82
C GLU A 387 -0.88 -15.85 -26.99
N HIS A 388 -2.22 -15.94 -27.11
CA HIS A 388 -2.93 -15.30 -28.22
C HIS A 388 -2.87 -13.77 -28.18
N LEU A 389 -2.72 -13.17 -26.99
CA LEU A 389 -2.51 -11.73 -26.81
C LEU A 389 -1.02 -11.35 -26.87
N ARG A 390 -0.12 -12.25 -26.43
CA ARG A 390 1.34 -12.03 -26.50
C ARG A 390 1.88 -11.89 -27.91
N ARG A 391 1.20 -12.46 -28.92
CA ARG A 391 1.62 -12.38 -30.34
C ARG A 391 1.76 -10.95 -30.87
N ALA A 392 1.13 -9.97 -30.22
CA ALA A 392 1.23 -8.56 -30.58
C ALA A 392 2.45 -7.86 -29.94
N PHE A 393 3.19 -8.54 -29.05
CA PHE A 393 4.32 -7.93 -28.35
C PHE A 393 5.54 -7.82 -29.25
N SER A 394 6.29 -6.72 -29.09
CA SER A 394 7.59 -6.56 -29.73
C SER A 394 8.65 -7.46 -29.06
N ASP A 395 9.77 -7.64 -29.75
CA ASP A 395 10.93 -8.37 -29.20
C ASP A 395 11.45 -7.69 -27.93
N GLU A 396 11.44 -6.36 -27.88
CA GLU A 396 11.83 -5.57 -26.71
C GLU A 396 10.92 -5.87 -25.51
N THR A 397 9.60 -5.89 -25.72
CA THR A 397 8.64 -6.25 -24.68
C THR A 397 8.84 -7.68 -24.18
N SER A 398 9.07 -8.62 -25.09
CA SER A 398 9.36 -10.00 -24.72
C SER A 398 10.66 -10.11 -23.91
N GLN A 399 11.69 -9.34 -24.27
CA GLN A 399 12.96 -9.29 -23.55
C GLN A 399 12.79 -8.66 -22.17
N HIS A 400 12.08 -7.54 -22.04
CA HIS A 400 11.81 -6.92 -20.74
C HIS A 400 11.03 -7.86 -19.82
N LEU A 401 9.99 -8.53 -20.32
CA LEU A 401 9.21 -9.46 -19.53
C LEU A 401 10.00 -10.68 -19.06
N SER A 402 11.07 -11.06 -19.78
CA SER A 402 11.96 -12.16 -19.38
C SER A 402 12.81 -11.87 -18.15
N TRP A 403 12.94 -10.60 -17.74
CA TRP A 403 13.62 -10.22 -16.49
C TRP A 403 12.82 -10.65 -15.26
N PHE A 404 11.49 -10.72 -15.37
CA PHE A 404 10.62 -11.16 -14.29
C PHE A 404 10.57 -12.68 -14.24
N ALA A 405 10.52 -13.24 -13.03
CA ALA A 405 10.47 -14.68 -12.84
C ALA A 405 9.27 -15.33 -13.57
N PRO A 406 9.36 -16.60 -13.97
CA PRO A 406 8.22 -17.31 -14.57
C PRO A 406 6.97 -17.34 -13.69
N THR A 407 7.14 -17.34 -12.36
CA THR A 407 6.05 -17.30 -11.37
C THR A 407 5.49 -15.90 -11.13
N TRP A 408 6.18 -14.86 -11.59
CA TRP A 408 5.79 -13.45 -11.41
C TRP A 408 4.66 -13.10 -12.38
N PRO A 409 3.43 -12.80 -11.93
CA PRO A 409 2.33 -12.47 -12.83
C PRO A 409 2.55 -11.13 -13.56
N GLU A 410 2.04 -10.99 -14.77
CA GLU A 410 2.14 -9.74 -15.54
C GLU A 410 0.91 -8.87 -15.36
N ALA A 411 -0.23 -9.53 -15.12
CA ALA A 411 -1.53 -8.91 -14.93
C ALA A 411 -2.16 -9.35 -13.60
N GLU A 412 -2.82 -8.41 -12.95
CA GLU A 412 -3.78 -8.64 -11.87
C GLU A 412 -5.17 -8.16 -12.33
N TYR A 413 -6.22 -8.88 -11.95
CA TYR A 413 -7.61 -8.50 -12.18
C TYR A 413 -8.36 -8.45 -10.86
N ILE A 414 -9.08 -7.36 -10.64
CA ILE A 414 -9.74 -7.07 -9.37
C ILE A 414 -11.23 -6.84 -9.61
N SER A 415 -12.08 -7.52 -8.84
CA SER A 415 -13.53 -7.34 -8.90
C SER A 415 -13.94 -5.95 -8.37
N ALA A 416 -14.57 -5.12 -9.21
CA ALA A 416 -15.13 -3.84 -8.81
C ALA A 416 -16.61 -3.74 -9.23
N ALA A 417 -17.54 -3.89 -8.29
CA ALA A 417 -18.97 -3.83 -8.58
C ALA A 417 -19.51 -2.39 -8.58
N LEU A 418 -18.90 -1.51 -9.39
CA LEU A 418 -19.26 -0.11 -9.53
C LEU A 418 -18.80 0.45 -10.88
N TYR A 419 -19.29 1.63 -11.25
CA TYR A 419 -18.77 2.40 -12.39
C TYR A 419 -17.49 3.13 -12.00
N THR A 420 -16.44 3.02 -12.82
CA THR A 420 -15.12 3.58 -12.51
C THR A 420 -14.82 4.85 -13.31
N GLY A 421 -15.31 4.97 -14.54
CA GLY A 421 -15.11 6.17 -15.37
C GLY A 421 -13.64 6.56 -15.50
N ASP A 422 -13.36 7.85 -15.32
CA ASP A 422 -12.01 8.44 -15.26
C ASP A 422 -11.36 8.36 -13.87
N PHE A 423 -11.99 7.65 -12.93
CA PHE A 423 -11.62 7.53 -11.53
C PHE A 423 -11.65 8.84 -10.72
N ALA A 424 -12.31 9.92 -11.19
CA ALA A 424 -12.33 11.19 -10.46
C ALA A 424 -12.89 11.06 -9.03
N ASP A 425 -14.06 10.45 -8.87
CA ASP A 425 -14.70 10.11 -7.58
C ASP A 425 -15.45 8.77 -7.73
N PRO A 426 -14.78 7.61 -7.64
CA PRO A 426 -15.38 6.31 -7.86
C PRO A 426 -16.55 6.02 -6.91
N PHE A 427 -16.66 6.68 -5.76
CA PHE A 427 -17.79 6.46 -4.85
C PHE A 427 -19.00 7.31 -5.23
N PHE A 428 -18.85 8.62 -5.49
CA PHE A 428 -20.00 9.49 -5.72
C PHE A 428 -20.34 9.74 -7.20
N SER A 429 -19.42 9.47 -8.14
CA SER A 429 -19.69 9.61 -9.59
C SER A 429 -20.44 8.43 -10.21
N GLN A 430 -21.21 7.68 -9.41
CA GLN A 430 -22.03 6.58 -9.92
C GLN A 430 -23.19 7.09 -10.78
N PRO A 431 -23.50 6.46 -11.92
CA PRO A 431 -24.66 6.83 -12.73
C PRO A 431 -25.98 6.66 -11.96
N THR A 432 -26.92 7.59 -12.16
CA THR A 432 -28.20 7.66 -11.43
C THR A 432 -29.40 7.24 -12.29
N ASP A 433 -29.16 6.55 -13.39
CA ASP A 433 -30.18 6.07 -14.33
C ASP A 433 -30.93 4.82 -13.86
N GLY A 434 -30.64 4.34 -12.64
CA GLY A 434 -31.26 3.17 -12.03
C GLY A 434 -30.62 1.84 -12.44
N ALA A 435 -29.68 1.84 -13.38
CA ALA A 435 -28.91 0.64 -13.73
C ALA A 435 -27.88 0.31 -12.64
N GLN A 436 -27.29 -0.88 -12.72
CA GLN A 436 -26.18 -1.31 -11.87
C GLN A 436 -24.94 -1.52 -12.72
N TYR A 437 -23.77 -1.28 -12.15
CA TYR A 437 -22.53 -1.26 -12.91
C TYR A 437 -21.46 -2.15 -12.29
N ALA A 438 -20.61 -2.70 -13.14
CA ALA A 438 -19.44 -3.45 -12.75
C ALA A 438 -18.27 -3.24 -13.72
N THR A 439 -17.07 -3.28 -13.15
CA THR A 439 -15.77 -3.21 -13.81
C THR A 439 -14.93 -4.38 -13.31
N ILE A 440 -14.16 -5.01 -14.20
CA ILE A 440 -13.00 -5.82 -13.81
C ILE A 440 -11.79 -4.92 -14.00
N LEU A 441 -11.12 -4.57 -12.92
CA LEU A 441 -9.95 -3.70 -12.97
C LEU A 441 -8.72 -4.52 -13.33
N GLY A 442 -8.23 -4.32 -14.54
CA GLY A 442 -6.95 -4.82 -14.97
C GLY A 442 -5.83 -3.97 -14.40
N THR A 443 -4.77 -4.61 -13.92
CA THR A 443 -3.65 -3.97 -13.23
C THR A 443 -2.32 -4.51 -13.76
N LEU A 444 -1.41 -3.61 -14.10
CA LEU A 444 -0.05 -3.95 -14.53
C LEU A 444 0.84 -4.21 -13.29
N VAL A 445 1.29 -5.46 -13.14
CA VAL A 445 2.08 -5.91 -11.99
C VAL A 445 3.51 -6.37 -12.35
N ALA A 446 3.89 -6.22 -13.63
CA ALA A 446 5.26 -6.34 -14.11
C ALA A 446 5.72 -5.05 -14.84
N PRO A 447 5.70 -3.88 -14.17
CA PRO A 447 5.98 -2.61 -14.83
C PRO A 447 7.47 -2.42 -15.15
N THR A 448 7.75 -1.82 -16.31
CA THR A 448 9.10 -1.45 -16.75
C THR A 448 9.37 0.06 -16.63
N SER A 449 8.33 0.90 -16.63
CA SER A 449 8.40 2.33 -16.28
C SER A 449 8.98 2.55 -14.88
N ARG A 450 9.81 3.58 -14.73
CA ARG A 450 10.31 4.06 -13.43
C ARG A 450 10.03 5.54 -13.26
N GLY A 451 9.44 5.89 -12.13
CA GLY A 451 9.21 7.27 -11.72
C GLY A 451 10.28 7.79 -10.75
N ASN A 452 10.04 8.99 -10.23
CA ASN A 452 10.82 9.58 -9.15
C ASN A 452 10.00 10.52 -8.28
N ILE A 453 10.58 10.85 -7.13
CA ILE A 453 10.12 11.82 -6.14
C ILE A 453 11.25 12.81 -5.91
N THR A 454 10.96 14.11 -6.02
CA THR A 454 11.92 15.17 -5.69
C THR A 454 11.28 16.22 -4.79
N ILE A 455 12.09 17.13 -4.27
CA ILE A 455 11.65 18.23 -3.40
C ILE A 455 11.42 19.51 -4.20
N SER A 456 10.43 20.30 -3.79
CA SER A 456 10.18 21.65 -4.34
C SER A 456 10.82 22.77 -3.53
N SER A 457 11.21 22.48 -2.28
CA SER A 457 11.83 23.41 -1.34
C SER A 457 12.71 22.64 -0.34
N ASN A 458 13.37 23.35 0.56
CA ASN A 458 14.13 22.78 1.68
C ASN A 458 13.29 22.50 2.94
N ASP A 459 11.95 22.53 2.82
CA ASP A 459 11.02 22.38 3.93
C ASP A 459 10.05 21.20 3.68
N THR A 460 9.84 20.35 4.69
CA THR A 460 8.89 19.22 4.60
C THR A 460 7.42 19.60 4.69
N ASP A 461 7.10 20.87 4.92
CA ASP A 461 5.71 21.37 4.83
C ASP A 461 5.27 21.52 3.38
N ASP A 462 6.21 21.74 2.46
CA ASP A 462 5.95 21.73 1.03
C ASP A 462 5.90 20.29 0.54
N LEU A 463 4.82 19.93 -0.17
CA LEU A 463 4.66 18.57 -0.67
C LEU A 463 5.74 18.25 -1.74
N PRO A 464 6.27 17.02 -1.76
CA PRO A 464 7.22 16.60 -2.78
C PRO A 464 6.59 16.63 -4.17
N ILE A 465 7.43 16.81 -5.18
CA ILE A 465 7.06 16.67 -6.59
C ILE A 465 7.07 15.18 -6.92
N ILE A 466 5.95 14.70 -7.46
CA ILE A 466 5.73 13.28 -7.76
C ILE A 466 5.67 13.10 -9.26
N ASN A 467 6.58 12.28 -9.80
CA ASN A 467 6.57 11.87 -11.19
C ASN A 467 6.48 10.33 -11.28
N PRO A 468 5.27 9.75 -11.39
CA PRO A 468 5.12 8.30 -11.47
C PRO A 468 5.65 7.71 -12.79
N ASN A 469 5.69 8.51 -13.86
CA ASN A 469 6.16 8.12 -15.19
C ASN A 469 5.51 6.83 -15.73
N TRP A 470 4.23 6.61 -15.42
CA TRP A 470 3.47 5.44 -15.89
C TRP A 470 3.43 5.35 -17.41
N LEU A 471 3.36 4.15 -17.97
CA LEU A 471 3.19 3.88 -19.41
C LEU A 471 4.19 4.64 -20.31
N ALA A 472 5.41 4.87 -19.81
CA ALA A 472 6.47 5.56 -20.52
C ALA A 472 7.25 4.62 -21.45
N THR A 473 7.13 3.31 -21.22
CA THR A 473 7.76 2.27 -22.05
C THR A 473 6.73 1.64 -23.00
N GLU A 474 7.19 1.15 -24.15
CA GLU A 474 6.35 0.40 -25.09
C GLU A 474 5.81 -0.89 -24.44
N SER A 475 6.63 -1.54 -23.61
CA SER A 475 6.27 -2.78 -22.93
C SER A 475 5.09 -2.63 -21.97
N ASP A 476 5.09 -1.58 -21.16
CA ASP A 476 3.95 -1.30 -20.29
C ASP A 476 2.68 -1.04 -21.12
N ALA A 477 2.79 -0.30 -22.22
CA ALA A 477 1.65 0.01 -23.08
C ALA A 477 1.07 -1.25 -23.73
N GLN A 478 1.91 -2.14 -24.28
CA GLN A 478 1.48 -3.39 -24.89
C GLN A 478 0.83 -4.35 -23.88
N VAL A 479 1.43 -4.50 -22.69
CA VAL A 479 0.84 -5.33 -21.62
C VAL A 479 -0.50 -4.74 -21.17
N CYS A 480 -0.61 -3.43 -21.00
CA CYS A 480 -1.88 -2.81 -20.59
C CYS A 480 -3.00 -2.99 -21.62
N VAL A 481 -2.68 -2.86 -22.92
CA VAL A 481 -3.66 -3.14 -23.99
C VAL A 481 -4.08 -4.61 -23.97
N ALA A 482 -3.15 -5.55 -23.78
CA ALA A 482 -3.46 -6.96 -23.65
C ALA A 482 -4.38 -7.23 -22.44
N ILE A 483 -4.09 -6.65 -21.28
CA ILE A 483 -4.95 -6.71 -20.08
C ILE A 483 -6.35 -6.20 -20.39
N TYR A 484 -6.47 -5.07 -21.10
CA TYR A 484 -7.78 -4.50 -21.45
C TYR A 484 -8.59 -5.44 -22.36
N ARG A 485 -7.95 -6.02 -23.38
CA ARG A 485 -8.59 -7.03 -24.25
C ARG A 485 -9.04 -8.25 -23.45
N ARG A 486 -8.21 -8.68 -22.51
CA ARG A 486 -8.48 -9.81 -21.64
C ARG A 486 -9.67 -9.58 -20.70
N VAL A 487 -9.83 -8.35 -20.19
CA VAL A 487 -11.05 -7.96 -19.45
C VAL A 487 -12.30 -8.05 -20.34
N ARG A 488 -12.22 -7.63 -21.61
CA ARG A 488 -13.36 -7.78 -22.54
C ARG A 488 -13.73 -9.24 -22.79
N GLU A 489 -12.75 -10.13 -22.92
CA GLU A 489 -12.98 -11.58 -23.00
C GLU A 489 -13.73 -12.09 -21.75
N ALA A 490 -13.33 -11.64 -20.56
CA ALA A 490 -14.01 -12.00 -19.31
C ALA A 490 -15.47 -11.54 -19.30
N PHE A 491 -15.77 -10.30 -19.71
CA PHE A 491 -17.16 -9.83 -19.79
C PHE A 491 -18.01 -10.60 -20.82
N GLN A 492 -17.41 -11.02 -21.95
CA GLN A 492 -18.10 -11.87 -22.92
C GLN A 492 -18.50 -13.23 -22.32
N ALA A 493 -17.64 -13.82 -21.47
CA ALA A 493 -17.95 -15.08 -20.80
C ALA A 493 -19.14 -14.98 -19.83
N ILE A 494 -19.41 -13.79 -19.28
CA ILE A 494 -20.53 -13.51 -18.39
C ILE A 494 -21.64 -12.68 -19.05
N ALA A 495 -21.78 -12.76 -20.38
CA ALA A 495 -22.83 -12.10 -21.13
C ALA A 495 -24.26 -12.21 -20.54
N PRO A 496 -24.68 -13.33 -19.90
CA PRO A 496 -26.03 -13.43 -19.33
C PRO A 496 -26.37 -12.41 -18.23
N ILE A 497 -25.38 -11.81 -17.57
CA ILE A 497 -25.60 -10.74 -16.57
C ILE A 497 -25.35 -9.35 -17.12
N VAL A 498 -24.80 -9.22 -18.32
CA VAL A 498 -24.47 -7.93 -18.92
C VAL A 498 -25.72 -7.36 -19.60
N ASP A 499 -26.04 -6.11 -19.30
CA ASP A 499 -27.20 -5.41 -19.87
C ASP A 499 -26.76 -4.43 -20.96
N GLY A 500 -26.76 -4.91 -22.20
CA GLY A 500 -26.36 -4.13 -23.39
C GLY A 500 -24.86 -4.23 -23.72
N ASP A 501 -24.36 -3.21 -24.41
CA ASP A 501 -22.95 -3.11 -24.80
C ASP A 501 -22.07 -2.56 -23.66
N GLU A 502 -20.75 -2.56 -23.88
CA GLU A 502 -19.79 -1.84 -23.03
C GLU A 502 -20.26 -0.40 -22.78
N TYR A 503 -20.49 -0.04 -21.52
CA TYR A 503 -21.06 1.26 -21.16
C TYR A 503 -20.01 2.36 -21.21
N PHE A 504 -18.82 2.09 -20.67
CA PHE A 504 -17.70 3.01 -20.66
C PHE A 504 -16.40 2.27 -20.95
N PRO A 505 -15.53 2.80 -21.84
CA PRO A 505 -15.71 3.96 -22.73
C PRO A 505 -16.63 3.68 -23.94
N GLY A 506 -16.97 2.41 -24.17
CA GLY A 506 -17.83 1.96 -25.27
C GLY A 506 -17.13 0.98 -26.22
N SER A 507 -17.93 0.16 -26.90
CA SER A 507 -17.45 -0.92 -27.77
C SER A 507 -16.83 -0.43 -29.09
N GLN A 508 -16.86 0.86 -29.40
CA GLN A 508 -16.27 1.41 -30.63
C GLN A 508 -14.75 1.45 -30.65
N PHE A 509 -14.08 1.44 -29.49
CA PHE A 509 -12.61 1.47 -29.39
C PHE A 509 -12.06 0.06 -29.56
N GLN A 510 -11.38 -0.23 -30.67
CA GLN A 510 -11.02 -1.58 -31.08
C GLN A 510 -9.54 -1.78 -31.41
N THR A 511 -8.84 -0.76 -31.89
CA THR A 511 -7.40 -0.85 -32.20
C THR A 511 -6.55 -0.70 -30.94
N ASP A 512 -5.30 -1.16 -30.99
CA ASP A 512 -4.39 -1.04 -29.84
C ASP A 512 -4.13 0.42 -29.48
N GLU A 513 -4.03 1.32 -30.46
CA GLU A 513 -3.85 2.76 -30.24
C GLU A 513 -5.08 3.39 -29.58
N GLN A 514 -6.28 2.99 -30.01
CA GLN A 514 -7.53 3.46 -29.42
C GLN A 514 -7.68 2.99 -27.98
N LEU A 515 -7.35 1.73 -27.70
CA LEU A 515 -7.39 1.17 -26.35
C LEU A 515 -6.32 1.81 -25.46
N LEU A 516 -5.11 2.02 -25.97
CA LEU A 516 -4.07 2.71 -25.22
C LEU A 516 -4.47 4.14 -24.87
N ASP A 517 -5.11 4.87 -25.78
CA ASP A 517 -5.61 6.22 -25.48
C ASP A 517 -6.70 6.20 -24.40
N VAL A 518 -7.65 5.26 -24.46
CA VAL A 518 -8.62 5.02 -23.38
C VAL A 518 -7.92 4.77 -22.06
N ILE A 519 -6.93 3.88 -22.05
CA ILE A 519 -6.17 3.54 -20.84
C ILE A 519 -5.48 4.80 -20.31
N ARG A 520 -4.79 5.59 -21.12
CA ARG A 520 -4.16 6.84 -20.66
C ARG A 520 -5.17 7.83 -20.08
N ASN A 521 -6.36 7.93 -20.65
CA ASN A 521 -7.44 8.78 -20.15
C ASN A 521 -8.08 8.29 -18.83
N THR A 522 -7.87 7.03 -18.44
CA THR A 522 -8.57 6.40 -17.30
C THR A 522 -7.65 5.76 -16.26
N VAL A 523 -6.37 5.58 -16.58
CA VAL A 523 -5.37 4.92 -15.74
C VAL A 523 -5.29 5.58 -14.38
N MET A 524 -5.28 4.77 -13.34
CA MET A 524 -5.20 5.23 -11.97
C MET A 524 -4.15 4.42 -11.23
N THR A 525 -3.57 4.99 -10.18
CA THR A 525 -2.74 4.20 -9.27
C THR A 525 -3.60 3.23 -8.45
N ILE A 526 -3.05 2.07 -8.09
CA ILE A 526 -3.60 1.22 -7.02
C ILE A 526 -2.89 1.49 -5.67
N TYR A 527 -2.14 2.60 -5.58
CA TYR A 527 -1.51 3.14 -4.38
C TYR A 527 -0.29 2.33 -3.87
N HIS A 528 0.47 1.71 -4.79
CA HIS A 528 1.57 0.79 -4.46
C HIS A 528 2.98 1.40 -4.59
N ALA A 529 3.08 2.72 -4.72
CA ALA A 529 4.35 3.42 -4.83
C ALA A 529 5.40 2.93 -3.81
N ALA A 530 6.55 2.51 -4.33
CA ALA A 530 7.65 1.89 -3.58
C ALA A 530 9.03 2.21 -4.20
N CYS A 531 10.09 1.72 -3.56
CA CYS A 531 11.47 1.67 -4.08
C CYS A 531 12.23 3.01 -4.19
N THR A 532 11.67 4.11 -3.69
CA THR A 532 12.27 5.46 -3.76
C THR A 532 13.45 5.70 -2.81
N CYS A 533 13.78 4.73 -1.97
CA CYS A 533 15.00 4.63 -1.16
C CYS A 533 15.60 3.23 -1.36
N LYS A 534 15.76 2.84 -2.62
CA LYS A 534 16.07 1.48 -3.08
C LYS A 534 17.13 0.77 -2.21
N MET A 535 16.81 -0.44 -1.76
CA MET A 535 17.78 -1.34 -1.15
C MET A 535 18.71 -1.96 -2.20
N GLY A 536 19.98 -2.12 -1.87
CA GLY A 536 20.94 -2.75 -2.77
C GLY A 536 22.31 -2.95 -2.13
N THR A 537 23.27 -3.33 -2.96
CA THR A 537 24.66 -3.53 -2.53
C THR A 537 25.43 -2.21 -2.57
N SER A 538 26.58 -2.16 -1.90
CA SER A 538 27.46 -0.97 -1.93
C SER A 538 28.01 -0.61 -3.31
N ASN A 539 27.92 -1.52 -4.29
CA ASN A 539 28.38 -1.30 -5.66
C ASN A 539 27.26 -0.83 -6.59
N ASP A 540 26.01 -0.80 -6.11
CA ASP A 540 24.88 -0.26 -6.87
C ASP A 540 24.82 1.26 -6.63
N PRO A 541 25.12 2.10 -7.64
CA PRO A 541 25.13 3.56 -7.47
C PRO A 541 23.74 4.14 -7.16
N MET A 542 22.67 3.38 -7.40
CA MET A 542 21.28 3.78 -7.10
C MET A 542 20.79 3.26 -5.75
N ALA A 543 21.60 2.49 -5.01
CA ALA A 543 21.20 2.00 -3.70
C ALA A 543 21.29 3.12 -2.65
N VAL A 544 20.23 3.25 -1.86
CA VAL A 544 20.13 4.22 -0.76
C VAL A 544 20.36 3.54 0.58
N VAL A 545 19.86 2.31 0.72
CA VAL A 545 20.04 1.49 1.90
C VAL A 545 20.67 0.14 1.57
N ASP A 546 21.39 -0.43 2.53
CA ASP A 546 21.89 -1.80 2.42
C ASP A 546 20.81 -2.86 2.72
N ASN A 547 21.17 -4.13 2.61
CA ASN A 547 20.35 -5.30 2.96
C ASN A 547 19.91 -5.33 4.45
N ARG A 548 20.36 -4.40 5.29
CA ARG A 548 19.90 -4.21 6.67
C ARG A 548 19.12 -2.92 6.83
N ALA A 549 18.68 -2.29 5.75
CA ALA A 549 17.96 -1.03 5.72
C ALA A 549 18.76 0.17 6.29
N ARG A 550 20.09 0.08 6.41
CA ARG A 550 20.95 1.19 6.87
C ARG A 550 21.27 2.10 5.70
N VAL A 551 21.16 3.41 5.90
CA VAL A 551 21.44 4.41 4.85
C VAL A 551 22.95 4.47 4.56
N PHE A 552 23.32 4.41 3.29
CA PHE A 552 24.73 4.49 2.89
C PHE A 552 25.36 5.85 3.21
N GLY A 553 26.66 5.85 3.53
CA GLY A 553 27.44 7.07 3.77
C GLY A 553 27.20 7.78 5.12
N VAL A 554 26.23 7.32 5.92
CA VAL A 554 25.93 7.81 7.28
C VAL A 554 25.85 6.65 8.28
N SER A 555 25.82 6.96 9.57
CA SER A 555 25.59 5.97 10.62
C SER A 555 24.41 6.33 11.51
N GLY A 556 23.81 5.35 12.19
CA GLY A 556 22.68 5.57 13.10
C GLY A 556 21.37 5.94 12.40
N LEU A 557 21.23 5.67 11.09
CA LEU A 557 20.04 5.96 10.31
C LEU A 557 19.57 4.75 9.49
N ARG A 558 18.27 4.47 9.53
CA ARG A 558 17.60 3.45 8.70
C ARG A 558 16.37 3.98 7.99
N VAL A 559 15.99 3.34 6.89
CA VAL A 559 14.69 3.54 6.23
C VAL A 559 13.94 2.21 6.20
N VAL A 560 12.81 2.13 6.90
CA VAL A 560 12.03 0.90 7.05
C VAL A 560 10.57 1.19 6.66
N ASP A 561 10.31 1.14 5.36
CA ASP A 561 8.98 1.21 4.74
C ASP A 561 9.09 0.79 3.25
N ALA A 562 8.01 0.97 2.46
CA ALA A 562 7.98 0.59 1.05
C ALA A 562 9.01 1.31 0.16
N SER A 563 9.53 2.48 0.57
CA SER A 563 10.62 3.15 -0.16
C SER A 563 11.89 2.30 -0.20
N ALA A 564 12.14 1.50 0.84
CA ALA A 564 13.34 0.69 0.97
C ALA A 564 13.31 -0.61 0.14
N PHE A 565 12.23 -0.89 -0.59
CA PHE A 565 12.19 -2.08 -1.42
C PHE A 565 13.21 -1.97 -2.58
N PRO A 566 13.92 -3.04 -2.98
CA PRO A 566 14.77 -3.03 -4.17
C PRO A 566 13.94 -3.09 -5.47
N LEU A 567 12.75 -3.70 -5.39
CA LEU A 567 11.73 -3.84 -6.43
C LEU A 567 10.34 -3.86 -5.76
N LEU A 568 9.27 -3.58 -6.51
CA LEU A 568 7.91 -3.74 -6.01
C LEU A 568 7.44 -5.17 -6.34
N PRO A 569 7.13 -6.02 -5.34
CA PRO A 569 6.59 -7.34 -5.64
C PRO A 569 5.21 -7.30 -6.29
N PRO A 570 4.84 -8.34 -7.06
CA PRO A 570 3.49 -8.47 -7.58
C PRO A 570 2.51 -8.70 -6.42
N GLY A 571 1.27 -8.19 -6.59
CA GLY A 571 0.29 -8.08 -5.51
C GLY A 571 0.43 -6.79 -4.71
N HIS A 572 -0.35 -6.64 -3.64
CA HIS A 572 -0.35 -5.38 -2.89
C HIS A 572 0.65 -5.39 -1.71
N PRO A 573 1.37 -4.29 -1.45
CA PRO A 573 2.64 -4.32 -0.71
C PRO A 573 2.51 -4.40 0.82
N GLN A 574 1.31 -4.40 1.39
CA GLN A 574 1.13 -4.28 2.83
C GLN A 574 1.82 -5.40 3.62
N ALA A 575 1.67 -6.65 3.19
CA ALA A 575 2.32 -7.77 3.88
C ALA A 575 3.84 -7.67 3.75
N VAL A 576 4.35 -7.23 2.60
CA VAL A 576 5.79 -7.02 2.34
C VAL A 576 6.35 -5.94 3.28
N VAL A 577 5.62 -4.86 3.52
CA VAL A 577 6.02 -3.83 4.49
C VAL A 577 6.14 -4.40 5.89
N PHE A 578 5.18 -5.23 6.33
CA PHE A 578 5.25 -5.89 7.64
C PHE A 578 6.38 -6.91 7.72
N MET A 579 6.62 -7.68 6.67
CA MET A 579 7.75 -8.60 6.56
C MET A 579 9.06 -7.84 6.74
N LEU A 580 9.31 -6.81 5.92
CA LEU A 580 10.55 -6.01 5.99
C LEU A 580 10.73 -5.39 7.37
N THR A 581 9.63 -4.91 7.97
CA THR A 581 9.65 -4.32 9.31
C THR A 581 10.12 -5.33 10.36
N ARG A 582 9.55 -6.54 10.36
CA ARG A 582 9.96 -7.57 11.31
C ARG A 582 11.38 -8.06 11.03
N PHE A 583 11.74 -8.19 9.76
CA PHE A 583 13.07 -8.59 9.34
C PHE A 583 14.15 -7.62 9.85
N ALA A 584 13.92 -6.31 9.66
CA ALA A 584 14.81 -5.26 10.18
C ALA A 584 14.88 -5.24 11.71
N LEU A 585 13.79 -5.59 12.40
CA LEU A 585 13.76 -5.67 13.86
C LEU A 585 14.53 -6.87 14.40
N ASP A 586 14.45 -8.04 13.75
CA ASP A 586 15.24 -9.21 14.17
C ASP A 586 16.74 -8.93 14.01
N MET A 587 17.16 -8.23 12.93
CA MET A 587 18.54 -7.75 12.80
C MET A 587 18.95 -6.73 13.87
N LEU A 588 18.04 -5.84 14.26
CA LEU A 588 18.28 -4.90 15.35
C LEU A 588 18.44 -5.65 16.68
N ALA A 589 17.63 -6.67 16.94
CA ALA A 589 17.73 -7.51 18.12
C ALA A 589 19.06 -8.26 18.18
N GLU A 590 19.53 -8.84 17.07
CA GLU A 590 20.85 -9.44 16.97
C GLU A 590 21.97 -8.45 17.28
N LYS A 591 21.88 -7.23 16.73
CA LYS A 591 22.83 -6.15 17.05
C LYS A 591 22.80 -5.79 18.53
N ILE A 592 21.61 -5.64 19.11
CA ILE A 592 21.45 -5.32 20.54
C ILE A 592 22.08 -6.41 21.40
N ALA A 593 21.87 -7.69 21.06
CA ALA A 593 22.48 -8.81 21.76
C ALA A 593 24.02 -8.79 21.63
N ALA A 594 24.54 -8.52 20.43
CA ALA A 594 25.97 -8.39 20.19
C ALA A 594 26.60 -7.21 20.97
N ASP A 595 25.94 -6.06 21.01
CA ASP A 595 26.37 -4.88 21.77
C ASP A 595 26.41 -5.16 23.29
N ILE A 596 25.46 -5.96 23.81
CA ILE A 596 25.42 -6.36 25.23
C ILE A 596 26.57 -7.33 25.56
N ILE A 597 26.83 -8.30 24.68
CA ILE A 597 27.90 -9.29 24.88
C ILE A 597 29.27 -8.61 24.73
N GLY A 598 29.46 -7.77 23.72
CA GLY A 598 30.72 -7.06 23.47
C GLY A 598 31.01 -5.92 24.43
N GLY A 599 29.98 -5.33 25.05
CA GLY A 599 30.11 -4.28 26.07
C GLY A 599 30.33 -4.79 27.50
N SER A 600 30.66 -6.08 27.68
CA SER A 600 30.96 -6.67 28.99
C SER A 600 32.46 -6.83 29.27
N ASP A 601 33.34 -6.37 28.36
CA ASP A 601 34.80 -6.40 28.48
C ASP A 601 35.47 -4.98 28.37
N GLU A 602 34.74 -3.91 28.70
CA GLU A 602 35.29 -2.58 29.04
C GLU A 602 34.75 -2.13 30.41
#